data_AF-A0A9D8RR21-F1
#
_entry.id   AF-A0A9D8RR21-F1
#
_cell.length_a   1.000
_cell.length_b   1.000
_cell.length_c   1.000
_cell.angle_alpha   90.00
_cell.angle_beta   90.00
_cell.angle_gamma   90.00
#
_symmetry.space_group_name_H-M   'P 1'
#
loop_
_entity.id
_entity.type
_entity.pdbx_description
1 polymer ?
#
loop_
_entity_poly.entity_id
_entity_poly.type
_entity_poly.pdbx_seq_one_letter_code
_entity_poly.pdbx_strand_id
1 'polypeptide(L)'
;MKKVYSVVSSYLGHVGFYFLLTILFFSIVALVKVSTTFNLVLVWSALLFAALLGLADGVFALKFLGSYLVKLVVHIIFATAAFAISFVWVSDGVIEESSTAVVGVLAFAFIMILISVVRGVVHTAFAKKENESKAYNYLYTAQK
;
A
#
# COMPACT_ATOMS: atom_id res chain seq x y z
N MET A 1 -21.99 -1.60 16.40
CA MET A 1 -20.80 -2.00 17.19
C MET A 1 -19.98 -3.11 16.53
N LYS A 2 -20.52 -4.30 16.26
CA LYS A 2 -19.77 -5.42 15.61
C LYS A 2 -19.11 -5.05 14.28
N LYS A 3 -19.79 -4.31 13.40
CA LYS A 3 -19.23 -3.83 12.12
C LYS A 3 -18.06 -2.84 12.30
N VAL A 4 -18.18 -1.90 13.24
CA VAL A 4 -17.13 -0.90 13.51
C VAL A 4 -15.90 -1.58 14.08
N TYR A 5 -16.08 -2.48 15.05
CA TYR A 5 -14.98 -3.27 15.62
C TYR A 5 -14.25 -4.10 14.55
N SER A 6 -15.00 -4.77 13.65
CA SER A 6 -14.40 -5.55 12.56
C SER A 6 -13.61 -4.70 11.56
N VAL A 7 -14.08 -3.48 11.26
CA VAL A 7 -13.35 -2.54 10.37
C VAL A 7 -12.08 -2.06 11.06
N VAL A 8 -12.16 -1.68 12.33
CA VAL A 8 -11.01 -1.21 13.12
C VAL A 8 -9.99 -2.34 13.31
N SER A 9 -10.41 -3.57 13.60
CA SER A 9 -9.49 -4.70 13.75
C SER A 9 -8.79 -5.06 12.43
N SER A 10 -9.52 -5.01 11.31
CA SER A 10 -8.94 -5.21 9.98
C SER A 10 -7.91 -4.12 9.66
N TYR A 11 -8.26 -2.85 9.89
CA TYR A 11 -7.35 -1.73 9.69
C TYR A 11 -6.09 -1.84 10.56
N LEU A 12 -6.23 -2.11 11.86
CA LEU A 12 -5.10 -2.31 12.77
C LEU A 12 -4.23 -3.50 12.35
N GLY A 13 -4.82 -4.57 11.81
CA GLY A 13 -4.08 -5.69 11.23
C GLY A 13 -3.21 -5.26 10.04
N HIS A 14 -3.76 -4.48 9.12
CA HIS A 14 -3.01 -3.90 7.99
C HIS A 14 -1.88 -2.97 8.48
N VAL A 15 -2.19 -2.06 9.40
CA VAL A 15 -1.19 -1.15 9.98
C VAL A 15 -0.06 -1.92 10.66
N GLY A 16 -0.38 -2.93 11.47
CA GLY A 16 0.63 -3.76 12.14
C GLY A 16 1.53 -4.51 11.14
N PHE A 17 0.94 -5.06 10.07
CA PHE A 17 1.70 -5.73 9.01
C PHE A 17 2.62 -4.76 8.25
N TYR A 18 2.11 -3.59 7.84
CA TYR A 18 2.92 -2.58 7.16
C TYR A 18 4.02 -2.04 8.06
N PHE A 19 3.74 -1.82 9.34
CA PHE A 19 4.73 -1.39 10.30
C PHE A 19 5.85 -2.42 10.45
N LEU A 20 5.51 -3.69 10.63
CA LEU A 20 6.49 -4.78 10.72
C LEU A 20 7.37 -4.88 9.47
N LEU A 21 6.76 -4.84 8.27
CA LEU A 21 7.50 -4.84 7.01
C LEU A 21 8.44 -3.64 6.88
N THR A 22 7.96 -2.46 7.26
CA THR A 22 8.71 -1.21 7.17
C THR A 22 9.91 -1.24 8.11
N ILE A 23 9.71 -1.65 9.37
CA ILE A 23 10.80 -1.82 10.35
C ILE A 23 11.79 -2.91 9.91
N LEU A 24 11.30 -4.03 9.37
CA LEU A 24 12.16 -5.11 8.87
C LEU A 24 13.02 -4.60 7.71
N PHE A 25 12.44 -3.86 6.77
CA PHE A 25 13.17 -3.24 5.66
C PHE A 25 14.27 -2.33 6.17
N PHE A 26 13.97 -1.41 7.11
CA PHE A 26 15.00 -0.55 7.70
C PHE A 26 16.05 -1.32 8.48
N SER A 27 15.67 -2.39 9.18
CA SER A 27 16.62 -3.23 9.92
C SER A 27 17.59 -3.92 8.97
N ILE A 28 17.12 -4.42 7.82
CA ILE A 28 17.99 -5.00 6.78
C ILE A 28 18.93 -3.93 6.20
N VAL A 29 18.43 -2.74 5.90
CA VAL A 29 19.26 -1.63 5.40
C VAL A 29 20.30 -1.19 6.44
N ALA A 30 19.92 -1.19 7.73
CA ALA A 30 20.82 -0.90 8.85
C ALA A 30 21.84 -2.01 9.12
N LEU A 31 21.64 -3.25 8.66
CA LEU A 31 22.69 -4.27 8.68
C LEU A 31 23.76 -4.00 7.61
N VAL A 32 23.40 -3.30 6.53
CA VAL A 32 24.31 -2.94 5.44
C VAL A 32 25.10 -1.66 5.75
N LYS A 33 24.54 -0.74 6.55
CA LYS A 33 25.23 0.46 7.04
C LYS A 33 25.66 0.27 8.50
N VAL A 34 26.94 0.46 8.82
CA VAL A 34 27.54 0.32 10.17
C VAL A 34 27.04 1.40 11.15
N SER A 35 25.74 1.47 11.41
CA SER A 35 25.11 2.36 12.38
C SER A 35 24.06 1.56 13.13
N THR A 36 24.39 1.19 14.37
CA THR A 36 23.58 0.37 15.29
C THR A 36 22.61 1.22 16.11
N THR A 37 22.39 2.49 15.76
CA THR A 37 21.59 3.39 16.58
C THR A 37 20.11 3.25 16.25
N PHE A 38 19.35 2.64 17.18
CA PHE A 38 17.89 2.56 17.12
C PHE A 38 17.30 3.97 17.11
N ASN A 39 16.86 4.43 15.93
CA ASN A 39 16.37 5.78 15.75
C ASN A 39 14.86 5.85 16.04
N LEU A 40 14.49 6.40 17.20
CA LEU A 40 13.08 6.56 17.62
C LEU A 40 12.25 7.32 16.56
N VAL A 41 12.84 8.30 15.88
CA VAL A 41 12.18 9.07 14.81
C VAL A 41 11.82 8.17 13.64
N LEU A 42 12.69 7.21 13.28
CA LEU A 42 12.43 6.23 12.23
C LEU A 42 11.26 5.31 12.59
N VAL A 43 11.15 4.92 13.86
CA VAL A 43 10.04 4.10 14.36
C VAL A 43 8.71 4.85 14.25
N TRP A 44 8.66 6.11 14.68
CA TRP A 44 7.46 6.93 14.57
C TRP A 44 7.08 7.22 13.12
N SER A 45 8.08 7.46 12.26
CA SER A 45 7.89 7.66 10.82
C SER A 45 7.34 6.40 10.15
N ALA A 46 7.86 5.22 10.50
CA ALA A 46 7.36 3.94 10.02
C ALA A 46 5.92 3.65 10.50
N LEU A 47 5.60 3.99 11.75
CA LEU A 47 4.25 3.82 12.29
C LEU A 47 3.24 4.75 11.61
N LEU A 48 3.61 6.01 11.42
CA LEU A 48 2.81 6.98 10.69
C LEU A 48 2.59 6.54 9.24
N PHE A 49 3.64 6.09 8.56
CA PHE A 49 3.55 5.54 7.21
C PHE A 49 2.55 4.38 7.15
N ALA A 50 2.69 3.41 8.05
CA ALA A 50 1.84 2.23 8.11
C ALA A 50 0.37 2.59 8.36
N ALA A 51 0.10 3.57 9.23
CA ALA A 51 -1.24 4.09 9.48
C ALA A 51 -1.84 4.74 8.21
N LEU A 52 -1.10 5.63 7.56
CA LEU A 52 -1.54 6.32 6.34
C LEU A 52 -1.73 5.34 5.17
N LEU A 53 -0.85 4.34 5.03
CA LEU A 53 -0.98 3.30 4.01
C LEU A 53 -2.20 2.41 4.26
N GLY A 54 -2.48 2.05 5.51
CA GLY A 54 -3.70 1.35 5.88
C GLY A 54 -4.97 2.15 5.56
N LEU A 55 -4.93 3.48 5.65
CA LEU A 55 -6.03 4.34 5.21
C LEU A 55 -6.15 4.36 3.68
N ALA A 56 -5.01 4.36 2.96
CA ALA A 56 -4.97 4.30 1.50
C ALA A 56 -5.55 2.99 0.94
N ASP A 57 -5.55 1.89 1.68
CA ASP A 57 -6.25 0.66 1.29
C ASP A 57 -7.77 0.81 1.27
N GLY A 58 -8.31 1.76 2.04
CA GLY A 58 -9.73 2.08 2.05
C GLY A 58 -10.29 2.40 0.66
N VAL A 59 -9.44 2.86 -0.25
CA VAL A 59 -9.77 3.12 -1.67
C VAL A 59 -10.37 1.90 -2.36
N PHE A 60 -9.91 0.69 -2.03
CA PHE A 60 -10.41 -0.53 -2.65
C PHE A 60 -11.88 -0.82 -2.28
N ALA A 61 -12.32 -0.37 -1.10
CA ALA A 61 -13.70 -0.53 -0.62
C ALA A 61 -14.68 0.49 -1.24
N LEU A 62 -14.17 1.56 -1.87
CA LEU A 62 -15.01 2.60 -2.47
C LEU A 62 -15.65 2.10 -3.76
N LYS A 63 -16.98 2.01 -3.77
CA LYS A 63 -17.74 1.48 -4.93
C LYS A 63 -17.74 2.44 -6.13
N PHE A 64 -17.70 3.74 -5.90
CA PHE A 64 -17.80 4.76 -6.96
C PHE A 64 -16.57 4.83 -7.87
N LEU A 65 -15.41 4.35 -7.43
CA LEU A 65 -14.18 4.31 -8.23
C LEU A 65 -14.23 3.26 -9.35
N GLY A 66 -15.28 2.44 -9.40
CA GLY A 66 -15.55 1.52 -10.52
C GLY A 66 -14.46 0.47 -10.68
N SER A 67 -13.58 0.66 -11.66
CA SER A 67 -12.56 -0.30 -12.07
C SER A 67 -11.47 -0.51 -11.02
N TYR A 68 -11.02 -1.76 -10.89
CA TYR A 68 -9.88 -2.13 -10.05
C TYR A 68 -8.61 -1.33 -10.41
N LEU A 69 -8.38 -1.07 -11.69
CA LEU A 69 -7.20 -0.30 -12.14
C LEU A 69 -7.25 1.16 -11.67
N VAL A 70 -8.44 1.78 -11.68
CA VAL A 70 -8.61 3.15 -11.17
C VAL A 70 -8.36 3.19 -9.67
N LYS A 71 -8.90 2.21 -8.93
CA LYS A 71 -8.62 2.06 -7.49
C LYS A 71 -7.13 1.88 -7.21
N LEU A 72 -6.44 1.11 -8.03
CA LEU A 72 -5.00 0.87 -7.92
C LEU A 72 -4.20 2.16 -8.14
N VAL A 73 -4.52 2.95 -9.18
CA VAL A 73 -3.88 4.24 -9.44
C VAL A 73 -4.08 5.20 -8.27
N VAL A 74 -5.31 5.33 -7.77
CA VAL A 74 -5.62 6.21 -6.63
C VAL A 74 -4.90 5.75 -5.36
N HIS A 75 -4.83 4.43 -5.13
CA HIS A 75 -4.05 3.87 -4.03
C HIS A 75 -2.55 4.20 -4.14
N ILE A 76 -1.95 4.12 -5.34
CA ILE A 76 -0.55 4.51 -5.55
C ILE A 76 -0.32 5.97 -5.16
N ILE A 77 -1.20 6.88 -5.61
CA ILE A 77 -1.10 8.31 -5.29
C ILE A 77 -1.12 8.53 -3.77
N PHE A 78 -2.07 7.90 -3.07
CA PHE A 78 -2.14 8.02 -1.60
C PHE A 78 -0.96 7.35 -0.89
N ALA A 79 -0.48 6.20 -1.37
CA ALA A 79 0.68 5.52 -0.80
C ALA A 79 1.95 6.37 -0.96
N THR A 80 2.16 6.99 -2.13
CA THR A 80 3.29 7.90 -2.37
C THR A 80 3.19 9.16 -1.51
N ALA A 81 2.00 9.75 -1.37
CA ALA A 81 1.78 10.88 -0.48
C ALA A 81 2.03 10.50 0.99
N ALA A 82 1.56 9.32 1.42
CA ALA A 82 1.81 8.79 2.76
C ALA A 82 3.30 8.68 3.04
N PHE A 83 4.07 8.12 2.11
CA PHE A 83 5.53 8.00 2.21
C PHE A 83 6.22 9.36 2.31
N ALA A 84 5.83 10.32 1.46
CA ALA A 84 6.40 11.67 1.49
C ALA A 84 6.15 12.36 2.84
N ILE A 85 4.92 12.29 3.36
CA ILE A 85 4.56 12.88 4.66
C ILE A 85 5.35 12.21 5.79
N SER A 86 5.38 10.88 5.82
CA SER A 86 5.95 10.15 6.94
C SER A 86 7.47 10.12 6.95
N PHE A 87 8.13 10.01 5.78
CA PHE A 87 9.58 9.82 5.70
C PHE A 87 10.37 11.06 5.31
N VAL A 88 9.76 12.01 4.60
CA VAL A 88 10.48 13.25 4.22
C VAL A 88 10.15 14.36 5.19
N TRP A 89 8.87 14.52 5.54
CA TRP A 89 8.44 15.70 6.30
C TRP A 89 8.57 15.52 7.82
N VAL A 90 8.32 14.32 8.34
CA VAL A 90 8.41 14.04 9.79
C VAL A 90 9.83 13.64 10.24
N SER A 91 10.66 13.15 9.33
CA SER A 91 12.05 12.78 9.62
C SER A 91 13.03 13.96 9.60
N ASP A 92 12.53 15.20 9.74
CA ASP A 92 13.33 16.43 9.62
C ASP A 92 14.63 16.31 10.44
N GLY A 93 15.78 16.30 9.76
CA GLY A 93 17.11 16.01 10.35
C GLY A 93 17.74 14.64 10.03
N VAL A 94 17.04 13.69 9.39
CA VAL A 94 17.62 12.44 8.86
C VAL A 94 18.06 12.59 7.40
N ILE A 95 17.39 13.46 6.64
CA ILE A 95 17.71 13.75 5.25
C ILE A 95 18.30 15.16 5.20
N GLU A 96 19.63 15.24 5.05
CA GLU A 96 20.37 16.51 5.07
C GLU A 96 20.17 17.32 3.77
N GLU A 97 19.76 16.67 2.68
CA GLU A 97 19.66 17.29 1.36
C GLU A 97 18.28 17.06 0.72
N SER A 98 17.62 18.14 0.31
CA SER A 98 16.28 18.11 -0.31
C SER A 98 16.23 17.29 -1.61
N SER A 99 17.35 17.22 -2.35
CA SER A 99 17.52 16.36 -3.52
C SER A 99 17.37 14.87 -3.18
N THR A 100 17.93 14.44 -2.05
CA THR A 100 17.87 13.05 -1.57
C THR A 100 16.44 12.66 -1.18
N ALA A 101 15.68 13.58 -0.59
CA ALA A 101 14.26 13.38 -0.28
C ALA A 101 13.42 13.17 -1.55
N VAL A 102 13.61 14.01 -2.57
CA VAL A 102 12.87 13.91 -3.85
C VAL A 102 13.21 12.60 -4.55
N VAL A 103 14.49 12.23 -4.61
CA VAL A 103 14.93 10.95 -5.20
C VAL A 103 14.30 9.77 -4.44
N GLY A 104 14.24 9.83 -3.11
CA GLY A 104 13.59 8.80 -2.29
C GLY A 104 12.10 8.63 -2.60
N VAL A 105 11.35 9.73 -2.72
CA VAL A 105 9.92 9.69 -3.09
C VAL A 105 9.71 9.14 -4.50
N LEU A 106 10.54 9.54 -5.46
CA LEU A 106 10.48 9.04 -6.84
C LEU A 106 10.83 7.54 -6.92
N ALA A 107 11.85 7.09 -6.19
CA ALA A 107 12.22 5.69 -6.11
C ALA A 107 11.09 4.86 -5.48
N PHE A 108 10.47 5.35 -4.41
CA PHE A 108 9.31 4.71 -3.80
C PHE A 108 8.12 4.64 -4.78
N ALA A 109 7.79 5.74 -5.47
CA ALA A 109 6.74 5.76 -6.47
C ALA A 109 6.99 4.75 -7.59
N PHE A 110 8.23 4.64 -8.07
CA PHE A 110 8.62 3.66 -9.08
C PHE A 110 8.44 2.21 -8.59
N ILE A 111 8.88 1.90 -7.36
CA ILE A 111 8.67 0.57 -6.75
C ILE A 111 7.18 0.26 -6.64
N MET A 112 6.37 1.22 -6.21
CA MET A 112 4.91 1.06 -6.10
C MET A 112 4.25 0.81 -7.46
N ILE A 113 4.73 1.44 -8.53
CA ILE A 113 4.28 1.17 -9.89
C ILE A 113 4.60 -0.28 -10.27
N LEU A 114 5.83 -0.76 -10.03
CA LEU A 114 6.21 -2.15 -10.33
C LEU A 114 5.34 -3.16 -9.57
N ILE A 115 5.15 -2.96 -8.26
CA ILE A 115 4.28 -3.82 -7.44
C ILE A 115 2.85 -3.79 -7.97
N SER A 116 2.37 -2.62 -8.38
CA SER A 116 1.02 -2.44 -8.93
C SER A 116 0.84 -3.13 -10.27
N VAL A 117 1.84 -3.14 -11.14
CA VAL A 117 1.81 -3.93 -12.39
C VAL A 117 1.67 -5.41 -12.07
N VAL A 118 2.48 -5.95 -11.16
CA VAL A 118 2.38 -7.35 -10.72
C VAL A 118 0.99 -7.63 -10.13
N ARG A 119 0.51 -6.78 -9.23
CA ARG A 119 -0.81 -6.91 -8.61
C ARG A 119 -1.95 -6.85 -9.64
N GLY A 120 -1.83 -5.98 -10.65
CA GLY A 120 -2.74 -5.88 -11.77
C GLY A 120 -2.79 -7.17 -12.59
N VAL A 121 -1.62 -7.69 -12.99
CA VAL A 121 -1.50 -8.95 -13.75
C VAL A 121 -2.09 -10.13 -12.97
N VAL A 122 -1.75 -10.24 -11.68
CA VAL A 122 -2.28 -11.28 -10.79
C VAL A 122 -3.80 -11.16 -10.68
N HIS A 123 -4.33 -9.95 -10.44
CA HIS A 123 -5.77 -9.73 -10.37
C HIS A 123 -6.48 -10.10 -11.67
N THR A 124 -5.94 -9.73 -12.83
CA THR A 124 -6.52 -10.11 -14.13
C THR A 124 -6.47 -11.62 -14.37
N ALA A 125 -5.41 -12.30 -13.93
CA ALA A 125 -5.30 -13.75 -14.04
C ALA A 125 -6.33 -14.48 -13.15
N PHE A 126 -6.51 -14.01 -11.91
CA PHE A 126 -7.54 -14.55 -11.01
C PHE A 126 -8.95 -14.24 -11.51
N ALA A 127 -9.21 -13.03 -11.99
CA ALA A 127 -10.51 -12.65 -12.57
C ALA A 127 -10.84 -13.47 -13.81
N LYS A 128 -9.84 -13.75 -14.67
CA LYS A 128 -9.98 -14.65 -15.82
C LYS A 128 -10.36 -16.06 -15.37
N LYS A 129 -9.63 -16.63 -14.41
CA LYS A 129 -9.92 -17.96 -13.85
C LYS A 129 -11.32 -18.05 -13.22
N GLU A 130 -11.74 -17.00 -12.52
CA GLU A 130 -13.09 -16.94 -11.93
C GLU A 130 -14.17 -16.86 -13.02
N ASN A 131 -13.96 -16.07 -14.06
CA ASN A 131 -14.88 -15.97 -15.20
C ASN A 131 -14.96 -17.27 -16.02
N GLU A 132 -13.87 -18.00 -16.16
CA GLU A 132 -13.85 -19.33 -16.81
C GLU A 132 -14.58 -20.40 -15.97
N SER A 133 -14.61 -20.24 -14.64
CA SER A 133 -15.33 -21.15 -13.72
C SER A 133 -16.83 -20.85 -13.59
N LYS A 134 -17.28 -19.67 -14.02
CA LYS A 134 -18.70 -19.31 -14.03
C LYS A 134 -19.32 -19.89 -15.29
N ALA A 135 -20.27 -20.81 -15.12
CA ALA A 135 -21.11 -21.27 -16.20
C ALA A 135 -21.74 -20.03 -16.88
N TYR A 136 -21.53 -19.89 -18.19
CA TYR A 136 -22.19 -18.85 -18.98
C TYR A 136 -23.70 -19.01 -18.78
N ASN A 137 -24.31 -18.13 -17.99
CA ASN A 137 -25.75 -17.94 -18.04
C ASN A 137 -26.03 -17.30 -19.39
N TYR A 138 -26.44 -18.14 -20.34
CA TYR A 138 -26.93 -17.71 -21.63
C TYR A 138 -27.99 -16.64 -21.38
N LEU A 139 -27.75 -15.42 -21.86
CA LEU A 139 -28.77 -14.37 -21.94
C LEU A 139 -29.93 -14.74 -22.90
N TYR A 140 -29.89 -15.96 -23.46
CA TYR A 140 -30.88 -16.54 -24.35
C TYR A 140 -31.21 -17.99 -23.92
N THR A 141 -31.67 -18.19 -22.69
CA THR A 141 -32.50 -19.37 -22.45
C THR A 141 -33.86 -19.06 -23.06
N ALA A 142 -34.08 -19.52 -24.29
CA ALA A 142 -35.40 -19.45 -24.92
C ALA A 142 -36.41 -20.12 -23.98
N GLN A 143 -37.36 -19.34 -23.46
CA GLN A 143 -38.51 -19.87 -22.76
C GLN A 143 -39.24 -20.82 -23.73
N LYS A 144 -39.22 -22.11 -23.43
CA LYS A 144 -40.16 -23.10 -23.97
C LYS A 144 -41.12 -23.47 -22.85
#